data_AF-A0A7S3W3E8-F1
#
_entry.id   AF-A0A7S3W3E8-F1
#
_cell.length_a   1.000
_cell.length_b   1.000
_cell.length_c   1.000
_cell.angle_alpha   90.00
_cell.angle_beta   90.00
_cell.angle_gamma   90.00
#
_symmetry.space_group_name_H-M   'P 1'
#
loop_
_entity.id
_entity.type
_entity.pdbx_description
1 polymer ?
#
loop_
_entity_poly.entity_id
_entity_poly.type
_entity_poly.pdbx_seq_one_letter_code
_entity_poly.pdbx_strand_id
1 'polypeptide(L)'
;DEAWGPKVTSVDWTTKVREQFQRKFLDPASRLHLNGDERREVLQVRVEDAGDLGDAVPAPAESFEELGVLPEYMLQALRENGIAAPMAIQAQALPLVLSGCDVIGLAQTGSGKTLAFLLPAVTHIEAQRPVSRNDATP
;
A
#
# COMPACT_ATOMS: atom_id res chain seq x y z
N ASP A 1 -16.67 -32.28 30.35
CA ASP A 1 -16.40 -31.66 29.04
C ASP A 1 -16.79 -30.20 29.06
N GLU A 2 -15.94 -29.36 29.62
CA GLU A 2 -16.16 -27.92 29.75
C GLU A 2 -15.28 -27.20 28.72
N ALA A 3 -15.91 -26.59 27.72
CA ALA A 3 -15.23 -25.91 26.63
C ALA A 3 -14.51 -24.66 27.16
N TRP A 4 -13.18 -24.73 27.25
CA TRP A 4 -12.32 -23.63 27.65
C TRP A 4 -12.17 -22.62 26.49
N GLY A 5 -12.59 -21.37 26.71
CA GLY A 5 -12.37 -20.24 25.81
C GLY A 5 -13.55 -19.27 25.78
N PRO A 6 -13.33 -17.95 25.63
CA PRO A 6 -14.43 -17.01 25.42
C PRO A 6 -15.24 -17.45 24.20
N LYS A 7 -16.57 -17.49 24.33
CA LYS A 7 -17.47 -17.74 23.20
C LYS A 7 -17.23 -16.67 22.15
N VAL A 8 -16.57 -17.04 21.05
CA VAL A 8 -16.38 -16.14 19.91
C VAL A 8 -17.74 -15.93 19.26
N THR A 9 -18.38 -14.81 19.60
CA THR A 9 -19.60 -14.38 18.91
C THR A 9 -19.22 -13.88 17.53
N SER A 10 -19.80 -14.49 16.49
CA SER A 10 -19.66 -13.99 15.12
C SER A 10 -20.24 -12.58 15.04
N VAL A 11 -19.44 -11.62 14.57
CA VAL A 11 -19.91 -10.26 14.31
C VAL A 11 -20.66 -10.26 12.98
N ASP A 12 -21.93 -9.84 13.00
CA ASP A 12 -22.65 -9.56 11.76
C ASP A 12 -22.17 -8.22 11.19
N TRP A 13 -21.36 -8.31 10.15
CA TRP A 13 -20.77 -7.18 9.47
C TRP A 13 -21.74 -6.42 8.56
N THR A 14 -22.94 -6.96 8.30
CA THR A 14 -23.97 -6.32 7.45
C THR A 14 -24.77 -5.25 8.20
N THR A 15 -24.84 -5.34 9.52
CA THR A 15 -25.64 -4.46 10.38
C THR A 15 -24.82 -3.33 11.01
N LYS A 16 -23.49 -3.39 10.93
CA LYS A 16 -22.58 -2.37 11.47
C LYS A 16 -22.42 -1.21 10.49
N VAL A 17 -22.77 0.00 10.92
CA VAL A 17 -22.44 1.24 10.20
C VAL A 17 -20.92 1.38 10.16
N ARG A 18 -20.37 1.63 8.97
CA ARG A 18 -18.94 1.82 8.76
C ARG A 18 -18.68 3.23 8.29
N GLU A 19 -17.75 3.91 8.95
CA GLU A 19 -17.24 5.18 8.44
C GLU A 19 -16.48 4.91 7.15
N GLN A 20 -16.68 5.78 6.15
CA GLN A 20 -15.84 5.78 4.97
C GLN A 20 -14.46 6.31 5.34
N PHE A 21 -13.43 5.74 4.75
CA PHE A 21 -12.05 6.12 5.00
C PHE A 21 -11.31 6.27 3.67
N GLN A 22 -10.37 7.20 3.61
CA GLN A 22 -9.60 7.41 2.38
C GLN A 22 -8.62 6.24 2.19
N ARG A 23 -8.81 5.48 1.10
CA ARG A 23 -7.94 4.35 0.73
C ARG A 23 -7.20 4.55 -0.60
N LYS A 24 -7.71 5.40 -1.48
CA LYS A 24 -7.13 5.67 -2.79
C LYS A 24 -6.44 7.03 -2.75
N PHE A 25 -5.12 7.02 -2.88
CA PHE A 25 -4.26 8.21 -2.92
C PHE A 25 -3.74 8.45 -4.33
N LEU A 26 -3.56 7.38 -5.10
CA LEU A 26 -3.08 7.40 -6.46
C LEU A 26 -4.17 6.89 -7.41
N ASP A 27 -4.29 7.51 -8.57
CA ASP A 27 -5.08 6.97 -9.68
C ASP A 27 -4.19 6.07 -10.55
N PRO A 28 -4.44 4.75 -10.63
CA PRO A 28 -3.69 3.85 -11.51
C PRO A 28 -3.58 4.36 -12.95
N ALA A 29 -4.65 4.99 -13.45
CA ALA A 29 -4.75 5.46 -14.83
C ALA A 29 -3.73 6.58 -15.13
N SER A 30 -3.40 7.40 -14.13
CA SER A 30 -2.44 8.51 -14.26
C SER A 30 -1.03 8.05 -14.62
N ARG A 31 -0.74 6.75 -14.53
CA ARG A 31 0.59 6.15 -14.75
C ARG A 31 0.63 5.12 -15.89
N LEU A 32 -0.44 4.98 -16.66
CA LEU A 32 -0.50 4.00 -17.76
C LEU A 32 0.43 4.36 -18.94
N HIS A 33 0.78 5.64 -19.11
CA HIS A 33 1.65 6.10 -20.19
C HIS A 33 3.16 5.97 -19.88
N LEU A 34 3.52 5.36 -18.75
CA LEU A 34 4.89 5.25 -18.25
C LEU A 34 5.51 3.88 -18.52
N ASN A 35 5.37 3.38 -19.77
CA ASN A 35 6.05 2.17 -20.26
C ASN A 35 6.15 1.02 -19.23
N GLY A 36 5.02 0.70 -18.59
CA GLY A 36 4.99 -0.15 -17.40
C GLY A 36 5.59 -1.55 -17.61
N ASP A 37 5.39 -2.13 -18.80
CA ASP A 37 5.92 -3.46 -19.13
C ASP A 37 7.44 -3.45 -19.29
N GLU A 38 7.99 -2.44 -19.96
CA GLU A 38 9.45 -2.27 -20.09
C GLU A 38 10.09 -2.08 -18.72
N ARG A 39 9.50 -1.25 -17.86
CA ARG A 39 9.98 -1.02 -16.49
C ARG A 39 9.94 -2.30 -15.65
N ARG A 40 8.85 -3.07 -15.75
CA ARG A 40 8.72 -4.37 -15.07
C ARG A 40 9.77 -5.36 -15.56
N GLU A 41 10.05 -5.40 -16.86
CA GLU A 41 11.09 -6.23 -17.45
C GLU A 41 12.48 -5.87 -16.91
N VAL A 42 12.84 -4.58 -16.95
CA VAL A 42 14.12 -4.08 -16.41
C VAL A 42 14.29 -4.40 -14.93
N LEU A 43 13.23 -4.23 -14.13
CA LEU A 43 13.26 -4.51 -12.69
C LEU A 43 13.11 -6.00 -12.35
N GLN A 44 12.89 -6.87 -13.35
CA GLN A 44 12.57 -8.28 -13.17
C GLN A 44 11.38 -8.52 -12.25
N VAL A 45 10.36 -7.67 -12.33
CA VAL A 45 9.12 -7.76 -11.56
C VAL A 45 8.01 -8.31 -12.44
N ARG A 46 7.18 -9.18 -11.88
CA ARG A 46 6.00 -9.72 -12.54
C ARG A 46 4.76 -9.48 -11.69
N VAL A 47 3.64 -9.22 -12.35
CA VAL A 47 2.31 -9.17 -11.74
C VAL A 47 1.56 -10.38 -12.27
N GLU A 48 1.30 -11.36 -11.40
CA GLU A 48 0.66 -12.63 -11.79
C GLU A 48 -0.87 -12.51 -11.87
N ASP A 49 -1.46 -11.73 -10.97
CA ASP A 49 -2.89 -11.46 -10.91
C ASP A 49 -3.11 -9.96 -10.63
N ALA A 50 -3.78 -9.29 -11.56
CA ALA A 50 -4.12 -7.87 -11.46
C ALA A 50 -5.51 -7.63 -10.86
N GLY A 51 -6.29 -8.69 -10.59
CA GLY A 51 -7.67 -8.60 -10.12
C GLY A 51 -8.50 -7.63 -10.97
N ASP A 52 -9.20 -6.72 -10.30
CA ASP A 52 -10.06 -5.72 -10.93
C ASP A 52 -9.32 -4.68 -11.78
N LEU A 53 -7.99 -4.57 -11.65
CA LEU A 53 -7.22 -3.63 -12.48
C LEU A 53 -7.10 -4.10 -13.93
N GLY A 54 -7.08 -5.41 -14.19
CA GLY A 54 -6.81 -5.95 -15.52
C GLY A 54 -5.55 -5.34 -16.14
N ASP A 55 -5.66 -4.72 -17.31
CA ASP A 55 -4.55 -4.04 -18.00
C ASP A 55 -4.15 -2.70 -17.37
N ALA A 56 -4.92 -2.19 -16.41
CA ALA A 56 -4.69 -0.91 -15.75
C ALA A 56 -3.68 -1.00 -14.58
N VAL A 57 -2.76 -1.96 -14.61
CA VAL A 57 -1.70 -2.08 -13.60
C VAL A 57 -0.76 -0.87 -13.71
N PRO A 58 -0.62 -0.05 -12.65
CA PRO A 58 0.24 1.12 -12.71
C PRO A 58 1.70 0.71 -12.93
N ALA A 59 2.42 1.52 -13.71
CA ALA A 59 3.83 1.32 -13.96
C ALA A 59 4.65 1.39 -12.65
N PRO A 60 5.74 0.61 -12.52
CA PRO A 60 6.68 0.76 -11.43
C PRO A 60 7.17 2.21 -11.30
N ALA A 61 7.29 2.68 -10.06
CA ALA A 61 7.87 3.99 -9.75
C ALA A 61 9.40 3.96 -9.84
N GLU A 62 9.99 4.96 -10.48
CA GLU A 62 11.44 5.18 -10.60
C GLU A 62 12.00 5.95 -9.40
N SER A 63 11.19 6.80 -8.76
CA SER A 63 11.55 7.51 -7.53
C SER A 63 10.38 7.59 -6.55
N PHE A 64 10.68 7.91 -5.29
CA PHE A 64 9.65 8.12 -4.27
C PHE A 64 8.85 9.40 -4.54
N GLU A 65 9.51 10.42 -5.08
CA GLU A 65 8.92 11.70 -5.48
C GLU A 65 7.91 11.55 -6.62
N GLU A 66 8.16 10.63 -7.56
CA GLU A 66 7.27 10.35 -8.69
C GLU A 66 5.88 9.89 -8.24
N LEU A 67 5.75 9.34 -7.02
CA LEU A 67 4.46 8.93 -6.45
C LEU A 67 3.56 10.13 -6.13
N GLY A 68 4.12 11.31 -5.85
CA GLY A 68 3.40 12.57 -5.63
C GLY A 68 2.50 12.63 -4.38
N VAL A 69 2.42 11.55 -3.60
CA VAL A 69 1.49 11.41 -2.46
C VAL A 69 2.20 11.16 -1.13
N LEU A 70 3.52 10.97 -1.14
CA LEU A 70 4.29 10.78 0.07
C LEU A 70 4.60 12.15 0.71
N PRO A 71 4.28 12.36 2.00
CA PRO A 71 4.73 13.52 2.77
C PRO A 71 6.22 13.84 2.66
N GLU A 72 6.56 15.13 2.58
CA GLU A 72 7.95 15.59 2.39
C GLU A 72 8.90 15.12 3.49
N TYR A 73 8.43 15.02 4.75
CA TYR A 73 9.28 14.53 5.84
C TYR A 73 9.69 13.06 5.63
N MET A 74 8.85 12.24 4.99
CA MET A 74 9.22 10.85 4.65
C MET A 74 10.24 10.83 3.52
N LEU A 75 10.06 11.67 2.49
CA LEU A 75 11.03 11.81 1.41
C LEU A 75 12.38 12.27 1.95
N GLN A 76 12.39 13.25 2.86
CA GLN A 76 13.59 13.70 3.56
C GLN A 76 14.25 12.55 4.35
N ALA A 77 13.48 11.81 5.15
CA ALA A 77 14.01 10.68 5.92
C ALA A 77 14.63 9.60 5.01
N LEU A 78 14.01 9.29 3.87
CA LEU A 78 14.56 8.36 2.88
C LEU A 78 15.91 8.86 2.33
N ARG A 79 16.00 10.15 1.97
CA ARG A 79 17.24 10.78 1.49
C ARG A 79 18.35 10.75 2.56
N GLU A 80 18.02 11.11 3.80
CA GLU A 80 18.97 11.13 4.94
C GLU A 80 19.51 9.72 5.27
N ASN A 81 18.73 8.68 5.02
CA ASN A 81 19.13 7.29 5.20
C ASN A 81 19.79 6.69 3.94
N GLY A 82 20.07 7.49 2.91
CA GLY A 82 20.71 7.03 1.66
C GLY A 82 19.83 6.13 0.79
N ILE A 83 18.51 6.17 0.98
CA ILE A 83 17.53 5.40 0.21
C ILE A 83 17.07 6.27 -0.96
N ALA A 84 17.87 6.30 -2.03
CA ALA A 84 17.69 7.23 -3.15
C ALA A 84 16.53 6.85 -4.10
N ALA A 85 16.22 5.56 -4.24
CA ALA A 85 15.22 5.06 -5.16
C ALA A 85 14.53 3.79 -4.61
N PRO A 86 13.28 3.52 -5.01
CA PRO A 86 12.60 2.30 -4.61
C PRO A 86 13.29 1.06 -5.18
N MET A 87 13.44 0.04 -4.35
CA MET A 87 13.88 -1.29 -4.80
C MET A 87 12.77 -1.94 -5.65
N ALA A 88 13.11 -2.93 -6.48
CA ALA A 88 12.19 -3.57 -7.44
C ALA A 88 10.80 -3.90 -6.86
N ILE A 89 10.72 -4.56 -5.70
CA ILE A 89 9.43 -4.87 -5.07
C ILE A 89 8.67 -3.62 -4.60
N GLN A 90 9.38 -2.60 -4.10
CA GLN A 90 8.79 -1.33 -3.68
C GLN A 90 8.27 -0.56 -4.90
N ALA A 91 9.05 -0.50 -5.99
CA ALA A 91 8.73 0.23 -7.21
C ALA A 91 7.36 -0.18 -7.77
N GLN A 92 7.05 -1.48 -7.80
CA GLN A 92 5.74 -1.96 -8.25
C GLN A 92 4.68 -1.96 -7.15
N ALA A 93 5.02 -2.29 -5.90
CA ALA A 93 4.04 -2.38 -4.82
C ALA A 93 3.49 -1.01 -4.39
N LEU A 94 4.35 0.01 -4.29
CA LEU A 94 3.96 1.35 -3.83
C LEU A 94 2.79 1.94 -4.64
N PRO A 95 2.84 2.04 -5.98
CA PRO A 95 1.71 2.57 -6.73
C PRO A 95 0.45 1.69 -6.65
N LEU A 96 0.58 0.37 -6.52
CA LEU A 96 -0.57 -0.53 -6.34
C LEU A 96 -1.27 -0.30 -5.00
N VAL A 97 -0.51 -0.31 -3.90
CA VAL A 97 -1.05 -0.12 -2.54
C VAL A 97 -1.64 1.28 -2.39
N LEU A 98 -0.95 2.31 -2.88
CA LEU A 98 -1.44 3.71 -2.84
C LEU A 98 -2.67 3.93 -3.74
N SER A 99 -2.91 3.05 -4.72
CA SER A 99 -4.17 3.02 -5.49
C SER A 99 -5.32 2.33 -4.76
N GLY A 100 -5.06 1.85 -3.54
CA GLY A 100 -6.02 1.14 -2.70
C GLY A 100 -6.26 -0.29 -3.14
N CYS A 101 -5.30 -0.94 -3.78
CA CYS A 101 -5.35 -2.37 -4.12
C CYS A 101 -4.83 -3.22 -2.96
N ASP A 102 -5.41 -4.40 -2.80
CA ASP A 102 -4.88 -5.42 -1.91
C ASP A 102 -3.75 -6.15 -2.66
N VAL A 103 -2.57 -6.26 -2.05
CA VAL A 103 -1.35 -6.74 -2.73
C VAL A 103 -0.69 -7.86 -1.94
N ILE A 104 -0.33 -8.93 -2.65
CA ILE A 104 0.57 -9.98 -2.16
C ILE A 104 1.94 -9.78 -2.82
N GLY A 105 2.94 -9.39 -2.03
CA GLY A 105 4.30 -9.14 -2.53
C GLY A 105 5.27 -10.27 -2.19
N LEU A 106 5.78 -10.96 -3.21
CA LEU A 106 6.81 -12.00 -3.08
C LEU A 106 8.18 -11.46 -3.47
N ALA A 107 9.11 -11.42 -2.53
CA ALA A 107 10.49 -11.03 -2.78
C ALA A 107 11.43 -11.62 -1.72
N GLN A 108 12.72 -11.78 -2.05
CA GLN A 108 13.74 -12.32 -1.14
C GLN A 108 13.96 -11.47 0.13
N THR A 109 14.58 -12.06 1.17
CA THR A 109 15.01 -11.30 2.35
C THR A 109 16.00 -10.20 1.95
N GLY A 110 15.93 -9.04 2.62
CA GLY A 110 16.76 -7.88 2.26
C GLY A 110 16.29 -7.08 1.05
N SER A 111 15.18 -7.46 0.40
CA SER A 111 14.62 -6.74 -0.75
C SER A 111 13.85 -5.45 -0.40
N GLY A 112 13.91 -4.97 0.84
CA GLY A 112 13.23 -3.74 1.26
C GLY A 112 11.70 -3.83 1.41
N LYS A 113 11.10 -5.03 1.52
CA LYS A 113 9.63 -5.19 1.70
C LYS A 113 9.06 -4.35 2.86
N THR A 114 9.85 -4.12 3.90
CA THR A 114 9.45 -3.30 5.05
C THR A 114 8.96 -1.91 4.66
N LEU A 115 9.71 -1.19 3.82
CA LEU A 115 9.28 0.13 3.34
C LEU A 115 8.15 0.06 2.32
N ALA A 116 8.03 -1.07 1.59
CA ALA A 116 6.95 -1.27 0.64
C ALA A 116 5.56 -1.25 1.31
N PHE A 117 5.46 -1.68 2.59
CA PHE A 117 4.21 -1.58 3.34
C PHE A 117 4.18 -0.41 4.33
N LEU A 118 5.30 0.02 4.90
CA LEU A 118 5.31 1.11 5.89
C LEU A 118 5.03 2.48 5.28
N LEU A 119 5.62 2.81 4.13
CA LEU A 119 5.38 4.11 3.47
C LEU A 119 3.89 4.34 3.16
N PRO A 120 3.17 3.38 2.53
CA PRO A 120 1.73 3.54 2.35
C PRO A 120 0.98 3.48 3.69
N ALA A 121 1.37 2.62 4.65
CA ALA A 121 0.68 2.58 5.94
C ALA A 121 0.69 3.94 6.66
N VAL A 122 1.84 4.63 6.71
CA VAL A 122 1.95 5.97 7.30
C VAL A 122 1.08 6.97 6.52
N THR A 123 1.18 6.98 5.18
CA THR A 123 0.34 7.83 4.32
C THR A 123 -1.15 7.61 4.57
N HIS A 124 -1.58 6.35 4.70
CA HIS A 124 -2.95 5.98 5.00
C HIS A 124 -3.38 6.46 6.37
N ILE A 125 -2.54 6.31 7.41
CA ILE A 125 -2.84 6.73 8.79
C ILE A 125 -3.03 8.25 8.87
N GLU A 126 -2.14 9.02 8.25
CA GLU A 126 -2.21 10.49 8.28
C GLU A 126 -3.44 11.06 7.57
N ALA A 127 -3.98 10.33 6.60
CA ALA A 127 -5.19 10.71 5.90
C ALA A 127 -6.48 10.43 6.68
N GLN A 128 -6.40 9.70 7.80
CA GLN A 128 -7.58 9.43 8.62
C GLN A 128 -7.80 10.51 9.68
N ARG A 129 -9.05 10.65 10.11
CA ARG A 129 -9.38 11.50 11.27
C ARG A 129 -8.61 11.01 12.51
N PRO A 130 -8.17 11.92 13.38
CA PRO A 130 -7.59 11.52 14.66
C PRO A 130 -8.55 10.63 15.45
N VAL A 131 -7.99 9.60 16.08
CA VAL A 131 -8.75 8.73 16.98
C VAL A 131 -9.14 9.56 18.21
N SER A 132 -10.44 9.67 18.44
CA SER A 132 -11.01 10.24 19.66
C SER A 132 -10.96 9.21 20.78
N ARG A 133 -10.87 9.67 22.04
CA ARG A 133 -10.99 8.78 23.21
C ARG A 133 -12.32 8.00 23.22
N ASN A 134 -13.35 8.52 22.56
CA ASN A 134 -14.65 7.85 22.45
C ASN A 134 -14.71 6.80 21.33
N ASP A 135 -13.69 6.71 20.45
CA ASP A 135 -13.62 5.67 19.40
C ASP A 135 -13.12 4.33 19.97
N ALA A 136 -12.52 4.34 21.17
CA ALA A 136 -12.21 3.13 21.91
C ALA A 136 -13.54 2.52 22.40
N THR A 137 -14.05 1.56 21.64
CA THR A 137 -15.22 0.78 22.08
C THR A 137 -14.86 0.03 23.38
N PRO A 138 -15.73 0.03 24.40
CA PRO A 138 -15.57 -0.76 25.62
C PRO A 138 -15.65 -2.28 25.37
#